data_AF-A0AAD5VRQ2-F1
#
_entry.id   AF-A0AAD5VRQ2-F1
#
_cell.length_a   1.000
_cell.length_b   1.000
_cell.length_c   1.000
_cell.angle_alpha   90.00
_cell.angle_beta   90.00
_cell.angle_gamma   90.00
#
_symmetry.space_group_name_H-M   'P 1'
#
loop_
_entity.id
_entity.type
_entity.pdbx_description
1 polymer ?
#
loop_
_entity_poly.entity_id
_entity_poly.type
_entity_poly.pdbx_seq_one_letter_code
_entity_poly.pdbx_strand_id
1 'polypeptide(L)'
;MPRLLRHSFILLSTALFAAQATFAGPLKRSNPFSLNPGFNIQSVAALAKSIPSHSWEFGTAAETLLELYDPEISVFGSSPFTITPGYLKSHAGQIQSLEYAKSVIVLGSGVNGFADGDGAVGDPASLGVSGILLSQYLTPEAGAPYANASDGEVEYIMNEAPRWPNGAISHRVAQPSLWYVTQQWSF
;
A
#
# COMPACT_ATOMS: atom_id res chain seq x y z
N MET A 1 72.59 -9.76 12.56
CA MET A 1 71.70 -10.96 12.51
C MET A 1 71.17 -11.19 13.92
N PRO A 2 69.90 -11.61 14.17
CA PRO A 2 68.81 -12.07 13.28
C PRO A 2 67.62 -11.06 13.22
N ARG A 3 66.85 -10.91 12.12
CA ARG A 3 65.89 -11.75 11.39
C ARG A 3 64.49 -11.85 12.06
N LEU A 4 63.50 -11.34 11.31
CA LEU A 4 62.09 -11.78 11.21
C LEU A 4 61.19 -11.40 12.41
N LEU A 5 59.98 -10.88 12.23
CA LEU A 5 58.90 -11.45 11.44
C LEU A 5 57.90 -10.34 11.08
N ARG A 6 57.22 -10.51 9.93
CA ARG A 6 55.98 -9.82 9.52
C ARG A 6 54.95 -9.88 10.66
N HIS A 7 53.87 -9.09 10.68
CA HIS A 7 52.53 -9.55 10.30
C HIS A 7 51.64 -8.31 10.14
N SER A 8 51.36 -7.94 8.90
CA SER A 8 50.27 -7.04 8.54
C SER A 8 48.96 -7.79 8.79
N PHE A 9 48.20 -7.39 9.81
CA PHE A 9 46.83 -7.87 9.99
C PHE A 9 45.91 -7.07 9.07
N ILE A 10 45.70 -7.58 7.85
CA ILE A 10 44.56 -7.21 7.01
C ILE A 10 43.45 -8.20 7.38
N LEU A 11 42.52 -7.77 8.23
CA LEU A 11 41.26 -8.50 8.44
C LEU A 11 40.29 -8.10 7.32
N LEU A 12 40.40 -8.84 6.21
CA LEU A 12 39.41 -8.87 5.14
C LEU A 12 38.21 -9.68 5.66
N SER A 13 37.23 -9.02 6.27
CA SER A 13 35.95 -9.68 6.57
C SER A 13 35.10 -9.66 5.30
N THR A 14 35.13 -10.78 4.57
CA THR A 14 34.22 -11.02 3.46
C THR A 14 32.82 -11.24 4.02
N ALA A 15 31.93 -10.29 3.74
CA ALA A 15 30.51 -10.40 3.99
C ALA A 15 29.94 -11.61 3.23
N LEU A 16 29.50 -12.62 3.96
CA LEU A 16 28.68 -13.70 3.43
C LEU A 16 27.22 -13.39 3.75
N PHE A 17 26.64 -12.42 3.05
CA PHE A 17 25.19 -12.30 3.01
C PHE A 17 24.68 -13.36 2.02
N ALA A 18 24.12 -14.43 2.56
CA ALA A 18 23.39 -15.42 1.79
C ALA A 18 22.23 -14.71 1.09
N ALA A 19 22.30 -14.61 -0.24
CA ALA A 19 21.15 -14.27 -1.05
C ALA A 19 20.13 -15.40 -0.91
N GLN A 20 19.10 -15.19 -0.09
CA GLN A 20 17.89 -16.00 -0.19
C GLN A 20 17.22 -15.62 -1.51
N ALA A 21 17.55 -16.34 -2.57
CA ALA A 21 16.72 -16.35 -3.77
C ALA A 21 15.43 -17.08 -3.41
N THR A 22 14.40 -16.32 -3.03
CA THR A 22 13.04 -16.83 -2.99
C THR A 22 12.65 -17.16 -4.42
N PHE A 23 12.49 -18.46 -4.72
CA PHE A 23 11.89 -18.91 -5.96
C PHE A 23 10.40 -18.57 -5.94
N ALA A 24 10.06 -17.32 -6.23
CA ALA A 24 8.73 -17.00 -6.71
C ALA A 24 8.65 -17.48 -8.16
N GLY A 25 7.75 -18.42 -8.45
CA GLY A 25 7.42 -18.77 -9.83
C GLY A 25 6.96 -17.52 -10.62
N PRO A 26 6.99 -17.54 -11.96
CA PRO A 26 6.57 -16.39 -12.74
C PRO A 26 5.11 -16.06 -12.40
N LEU A 27 4.89 -14.86 -11.84
CA LEU A 27 3.56 -14.37 -11.52
C LEU A 27 2.81 -14.17 -12.84
N LYS A 28 1.72 -14.91 -12.99
CA LYS A 28 0.88 -14.83 -14.18
C LYS A 28 -0.12 -13.70 -13.98
N ARG A 29 -0.02 -12.66 -14.80
CA ARG A 29 -0.99 -11.57 -14.85
C ARG A 29 -2.40 -12.13 -15.09
N SER A 30 -3.36 -11.67 -14.30
CA SER A 30 -4.75 -12.09 -14.40
C SER A 30 -5.46 -11.47 -15.62
N ASN A 31 -6.54 -12.09 -16.07
CA ASN A 31 -7.47 -11.45 -17.01
C ASN A 31 -8.62 -10.82 -16.20
N PRO A 32 -8.66 -9.47 -16.06
CA PRO A 32 -9.65 -8.76 -15.24
C PRO A 32 -11.09 -8.95 -15.75
N PHE A 33 -11.27 -9.37 -17.01
CA PHE A 33 -12.58 -9.45 -17.66
C PHE A 33 -12.95 -10.89 -18.05
N SER A 34 -12.43 -11.87 -17.31
CA SER A 34 -12.70 -13.29 -17.57
C SER A 34 -14.09 -13.76 -17.14
N LEU A 35 -14.77 -13.01 -16.28
CA LEU A 35 -16.10 -13.32 -15.76
C LEU A 35 -17.20 -12.58 -16.53
N ASN A 36 -18.40 -13.16 -16.55
CA ASN A 36 -19.62 -12.52 -17.07
C ASN A 36 -20.68 -12.44 -15.95
N PRO A 37 -20.61 -11.44 -15.07
CA PRO A 37 -21.55 -11.29 -13.96
C PRO A 37 -22.91 -10.68 -14.37
N GLY A 38 -23.18 -10.52 -15.67
CA GLY A 38 -24.39 -9.86 -16.17
C GLY A 38 -24.25 -8.34 -16.37
N PHE A 39 -23.05 -7.78 -16.21
CA PHE A 39 -22.73 -6.39 -16.52
C PHE A 39 -21.31 -6.27 -17.12
N ASN A 40 -21.03 -5.15 -17.78
CA ASN A 40 -19.72 -4.89 -18.38
C ASN A 40 -18.70 -4.42 -17.31
N ILE A 41 -17.83 -5.33 -16.88
CA ILE A 41 -16.78 -5.07 -15.87
C ILE A 41 -15.88 -3.91 -16.30
N GLN A 42 -15.52 -3.80 -17.58
CA GLN A 42 -14.66 -2.73 -18.08
C GLN A 42 -15.32 -1.35 -17.95
N SER A 43 -16.63 -1.25 -18.21
CA SER A 43 -17.39 -0.02 -18.00
C SER A 43 -17.48 0.34 -16.51
N VAL A 44 -17.71 -0.64 -15.63
CA VAL A 44 -17.73 -0.42 -14.17
C VAL A 44 -16.36 0.03 -13.67
N ALA A 45 -15.28 -0.60 -14.11
CA ALA A 45 -13.92 -0.20 -13.75
C ALA A 45 -13.56 1.21 -14.27
N ALA A 46 -14.07 1.61 -15.44
CA ALA A 46 -13.91 2.97 -15.93
C ALA A 46 -14.64 3.98 -15.03
N LEU A 47 -15.87 3.69 -14.60
CA LEU A 47 -16.60 4.53 -13.66
C LEU A 47 -15.90 4.61 -12.30
N ALA A 48 -15.45 3.47 -11.76
CA ALA A 48 -14.71 3.41 -10.49
C ALA A 48 -13.45 4.30 -10.50
N LYS A 49 -12.84 4.53 -11.67
CA LYS A 49 -11.72 5.46 -11.81
C LYS A 49 -12.14 6.93 -11.92
N SER A 50 -13.31 7.22 -12.50
CA SER A 50 -13.68 8.58 -12.92
C SER A 50 -14.57 9.34 -11.95
N ILE A 51 -15.34 8.64 -11.11
CA ILE A 51 -16.34 9.27 -10.23
C ILE A 51 -15.86 9.56 -8.79
N PRO A 52 -14.84 8.88 -8.22
CA PRO A 52 -14.36 9.22 -6.89
C PRO A 52 -13.96 10.70 -6.78
N SER A 53 -14.32 11.29 -5.65
CA SER A 53 -14.09 12.70 -5.33
C SER A 53 -13.69 12.92 -3.86
N HIS A 54 -13.87 11.91 -3.00
CA HIS A 54 -13.47 11.93 -1.60
C HIS A 54 -12.37 10.91 -1.29
N SER A 55 -11.58 11.16 -0.25
CA SER A 55 -10.41 10.35 0.13
C SER A 55 -10.72 8.87 0.34
N TRP A 56 -11.83 8.55 1.04
CA TRP A 56 -12.26 7.15 1.21
C TRP A 56 -12.72 6.49 -0.11
N GLU A 57 -13.25 7.27 -1.07
CA GLU A 57 -13.67 6.77 -2.38
C GLU A 57 -12.44 6.41 -3.23
N PHE A 58 -11.39 7.23 -3.15
CA PHE A 58 -10.11 6.95 -3.81
C PHE A 58 -9.48 5.66 -3.28
N GLY A 59 -9.45 5.46 -1.95
CA GLY A 59 -8.93 4.23 -1.36
C GLY A 59 -9.75 2.99 -1.77
N THR A 60 -11.08 3.09 -1.71
CA THR A 60 -11.98 2.02 -2.13
C THR A 60 -11.78 1.65 -3.61
N ALA A 61 -11.68 2.66 -4.48
CA ALA A 61 -11.42 2.46 -5.90
C ALA A 61 -10.02 1.86 -6.13
N ALA A 62 -8.99 2.33 -5.43
CA ALA A 62 -7.63 1.82 -5.55
C ALA A 62 -7.54 0.34 -5.16
N GLU A 63 -8.15 -0.07 -4.04
CA GLU A 63 -8.18 -1.48 -3.61
C GLU A 63 -8.96 -2.35 -4.60
N THR A 64 -10.12 -1.86 -5.08
CA THR A 64 -10.92 -2.57 -6.08
C THR A 64 -10.13 -2.79 -7.38
N LEU A 65 -9.42 -1.77 -7.85
CA LEU A 65 -8.62 -1.85 -9.07
C LEU A 65 -7.39 -2.74 -8.88
N LEU A 66 -6.80 -2.75 -7.68
CA LEU A 66 -5.72 -3.66 -7.30
C LEU A 66 -6.18 -5.11 -7.42
N GLU A 67 -7.30 -5.47 -6.82
CA GLU A 67 -7.85 -6.84 -6.89
C GLU A 67 -8.35 -7.21 -8.29
N LEU A 68 -8.81 -6.24 -9.08
CA LEU A 68 -9.31 -6.50 -10.43
C LEU A 68 -8.18 -6.69 -11.45
N TYR A 69 -7.27 -5.73 -11.52
CA TYR A 69 -6.26 -5.66 -12.59
C TYR A 69 -4.94 -6.32 -12.23
N ASP A 70 -4.51 -6.21 -10.97
CA ASP A 70 -3.21 -6.66 -10.49
C ASP A 70 -3.35 -7.56 -9.23
N PRO A 71 -4.28 -8.55 -9.20
CA PRO A 71 -4.55 -9.37 -8.01
C PRO A 71 -3.32 -10.11 -7.50
N GLU A 72 -2.33 -10.38 -8.35
CA GLU A 72 -1.08 -11.01 -7.96
C GLU A 72 -0.32 -10.23 -6.88
N ILE A 73 -0.51 -8.91 -6.78
CA ILE A 73 0.13 -8.07 -5.75
C ILE A 73 -0.80 -7.67 -4.60
N SER A 74 -2.05 -8.13 -4.63
CA SER A 74 -3.00 -8.02 -3.52
C SER A 74 -2.73 -9.07 -2.44
N VAL A 75 -3.20 -8.82 -1.22
CA VAL A 75 -3.27 -9.81 -0.13
C VAL A 75 -4.17 -11.00 -0.46
N PHE A 76 -5.04 -10.87 -1.46
CA PHE A 76 -5.91 -11.95 -1.96
C PHE A 76 -5.33 -12.67 -3.18
N GLY A 77 -4.12 -12.33 -3.60
CA GLY A 77 -3.42 -13.01 -4.69
C GLY A 77 -3.12 -14.47 -4.37
N SER A 78 -2.72 -15.25 -5.38
CA SER A 78 -2.41 -16.69 -5.20
C SER A 78 -1.21 -16.95 -4.28
N SER A 79 -0.35 -15.95 -4.10
CA SER A 79 0.88 -16.03 -3.30
C SER A 79 1.08 -14.71 -2.52
N PRO A 80 0.22 -14.41 -1.53
CA PRO A 80 0.28 -13.15 -0.82
C PRO A 80 1.62 -12.99 -0.08
N PHE A 81 2.10 -11.76 0.03
CA PHE A 81 3.38 -11.41 0.68
C PHE A 81 4.66 -11.98 0.01
N THR A 82 4.54 -12.65 -1.14
CA THR A 82 5.71 -13.19 -1.87
C THR A 82 6.25 -12.23 -2.95
N ILE A 83 5.49 -11.18 -3.24
CA ILE A 83 5.87 -10.15 -4.21
C ILE A 83 7.06 -9.35 -3.69
N THR A 84 8.12 -9.29 -4.49
CA THR A 84 9.34 -8.56 -4.13
C THR A 84 9.34 -7.17 -4.76
N PRO A 85 10.07 -6.20 -4.17
CA PRO A 85 10.33 -4.92 -4.82
C PRO A 85 10.94 -5.06 -6.22
N GLY A 86 11.71 -6.13 -6.46
CA GLY A 86 12.28 -6.43 -7.78
C GLY A 86 11.21 -6.75 -8.84
N TYR A 87 10.14 -7.44 -8.45
CA TYR A 87 9.00 -7.71 -9.33
C TYR A 87 8.25 -6.42 -9.67
N LEU A 88 7.93 -5.60 -8.67
CA LEU A 88 7.21 -4.34 -8.87
C LEU A 88 7.99 -3.40 -9.82
N LYS A 89 9.30 -3.27 -9.61
CA LYS A 89 10.16 -2.44 -10.45
C LYS A 89 10.31 -2.98 -11.88
N SER A 90 10.33 -4.29 -12.09
CA SER A 90 10.42 -4.87 -13.43
C SER A 90 9.12 -4.71 -14.25
N HIS A 91 8.01 -4.39 -13.59
CA HIS A 91 6.71 -4.11 -14.20
C HIS A 91 6.30 -2.63 -14.08
N ALA A 92 7.28 -1.74 -13.88
CA ALA A 92 7.04 -0.30 -13.87
C ALA A 92 6.36 0.18 -15.15
N GLY A 93 5.34 1.02 -14.99
CA GLY A 93 4.44 1.49 -16.04
C GLY A 93 3.37 0.48 -16.49
N GLN A 94 3.34 -0.73 -15.90
CA GLN A 94 2.42 -1.79 -16.32
C GLN A 94 1.37 -2.15 -15.27
N ILE A 95 1.54 -1.72 -14.01
CA ILE A 95 0.64 -2.03 -12.90
C ILE A 95 -0.45 -0.97 -12.82
N GLN A 96 -1.65 -1.29 -13.31
CA GLN A 96 -2.70 -0.29 -13.56
C GLN A 96 -3.26 0.30 -12.27
N SER A 97 -3.43 -0.53 -11.25
CA SER A 97 -3.89 -0.12 -9.92
C SER A 97 -2.96 0.92 -9.28
N LEU A 98 -1.64 0.72 -9.38
CA LEU A 98 -0.66 1.66 -8.82
C LEU A 98 -0.57 2.96 -9.62
N GLU A 99 -0.73 2.92 -10.95
CA GLU A 99 -0.82 4.16 -11.73
C GLU A 99 -2.08 4.98 -11.36
N TYR A 100 -3.21 4.33 -11.12
CA TYR A 100 -4.41 5.00 -10.60
C TYR A 100 -4.13 5.60 -9.21
N ALA A 101 -3.64 4.79 -8.26
CA ALA A 101 -3.38 5.25 -6.90
C ALA A 101 -2.42 6.45 -6.86
N LYS A 102 -1.33 6.40 -7.64
CA LYS A 102 -0.38 7.50 -7.80
C LYS A 102 -1.03 8.78 -8.32
N SER A 103 -2.09 8.68 -9.13
CA SER A 103 -2.80 9.83 -9.69
C SER A 103 -3.77 10.51 -8.71
N VAL A 104 -4.22 9.78 -7.68
CA VAL A 104 -5.21 10.27 -6.70
C VAL A 104 -4.62 10.56 -5.32
N ILE A 105 -3.50 9.93 -4.97
CA ILE A 105 -2.79 10.22 -3.72
C ILE A 105 -2.23 11.63 -3.76
N VAL A 106 -2.54 12.39 -2.71
CA VAL A 106 -1.97 13.71 -2.42
C VAL A 106 -1.20 13.58 -1.13
N LEU A 107 0.13 13.53 -1.24
CA LEU A 107 1.01 13.34 -0.09
C LEU A 107 0.92 14.53 0.89
N GLY A 108 0.64 14.21 2.14
CA GLY A 108 0.62 15.15 3.26
C GLY A 108 1.46 14.63 4.43
N SER A 109 0.97 14.85 5.65
CA SER A 109 1.64 14.39 6.87
C SER A 109 0.64 14.12 7.99
N GLY A 110 1.05 13.29 8.96
CA GLY A 110 0.24 12.93 10.12
C GLY A 110 -1.11 12.33 9.70
N VAL A 111 -2.20 12.89 10.22
CA VAL A 111 -3.58 12.47 9.96
C VAL A 111 -4.02 12.53 8.49
N ASN A 112 -3.30 13.25 7.63
CA ASN A 112 -3.62 13.43 6.21
C ASN A 112 -2.47 12.91 5.33
N GLY A 113 -1.91 11.74 5.65
CA GLY A 113 -0.70 11.22 5.00
C GLY A 113 -0.84 11.00 3.49
N PHE A 114 -1.99 10.47 3.06
CA PHE A 114 -2.25 10.11 1.66
C PHE A 114 -3.31 10.94 0.93
N ALA A 115 -4.14 11.67 1.68
CA ALA A 115 -5.16 12.58 1.17
C ALA A 115 -5.71 13.43 2.33
N ASP A 116 -6.51 14.46 2.01
CA ASP A 116 -7.32 15.15 3.02
C ASP A 116 -8.45 14.25 3.52
N GLY A 117 -8.44 13.91 4.80
CA GLY A 117 -9.41 13.01 5.43
C GLY A 117 -10.73 13.66 5.85
N ASP A 118 -10.92 14.98 5.66
CA ASP A 118 -12.11 15.72 6.12
C ASP A 118 -12.49 15.40 7.59
N GLY A 119 -11.45 15.29 8.42
CA GLY A 119 -11.56 14.97 9.84
C GLY A 119 -11.99 13.53 10.17
N ALA A 120 -11.97 12.61 9.21
CA ALA A 120 -12.11 11.17 9.43
C ALA A 120 -10.73 10.50 9.54
N VAL A 121 -10.58 9.60 10.53
CA VAL A 121 -9.32 8.88 10.79
C VAL A 121 -9.03 7.84 9.70
N GLY A 122 -10.07 7.20 9.17
CA GLY A 122 -9.92 6.08 8.24
C GLY A 122 -9.79 6.49 6.77
N ASP A 123 -10.12 7.74 6.43
CA ASP A 123 -10.26 8.14 5.03
C ASP A 123 -8.89 8.21 4.33
N PRO A 124 -7.84 8.85 4.89
CA PRO A 124 -6.49 8.80 4.31
C PRO A 124 -5.87 7.40 4.43
N ALA A 125 -6.12 6.71 5.55
CA ALA A 125 -5.67 5.34 5.79
C ALA A 125 -6.14 4.33 4.73
N SER A 126 -7.30 4.58 4.10
CA SER A 126 -7.85 3.71 3.05
C SER A 126 -6.93 3.58 1.82
N LEU A 127 -5.99 4.52 1.62
CA LEU A 127 -4.99 4.49 0.55
C LEU A 127 -3.68 3.79 0.99
N GLY A 128 -3.56 3.34 2.24
CA GLY A 128 -2.31 2.83 2.82
C GLY A 128 -1.72 1.62 2.10
N VAL A 129 -2.55 0.67 1.65
CA VAL A 129 -2.09 -0.49 0.86
C VAL A 129 -1.37 -0.02 -0.40
N SER A 130 -2.01 0.90 -1.13
CA SER A 130 -1.42 1.50 -2.33
C SER A 130 -0.16 2.32 -2.02
N GLY A 131 -0.14 3.08 -0.92
CA GLY A 131 1.03 3.83 -0.48
C GLY A 131 2.26 2.95 -0.25
N ILE A 132 2.09 1.84 0.47
CA ILE A 132 3.16 0.87 0.71
C ILE A 132 3.65 0.27 -0.61
N LEU A 133 2.74 -0.16 -1.49
CA LEU A 133 3.11 -0.73 -2.79
C LEU A 133 3.82 0.30 -3.69
N LEU A 134 3.37 1.55 -3.70
CA LEU A 134 4.00 2.65 -4.45
C LEU A 134 5.43 2.95 -3.97
N SER A 135 5.68 2.85 -2.66
CA SER A 135 7.03 3.04 -2.11
C SER A 135 8.04 2.04 -2.68
N GLN A 136 7.59 0.83 -3.01
CA GLN A 136 8.43 -0.25 -3.55
C GLN A 136 8.46 -0.27 -5.08
N TYR A 137 7.36 0.16 -5.71
CA TYR A 137 7.17 0.23 -7.16
C TYR A 137 8.01 1.33 -7.82
N LEU A 138 8.13 2.47 -7.16
CA LEU A 138 8.87 3.63 -7.68
C LEU A 138 10.39 3.50 -7.43
N THR A 139 11.17 4.43 -8.01
CA THR A 139 12.59 4.56 -7.65
C THR A 139 12.71 4.92 -6.17
N PRO A 140 13.83 4.61 -5.50
CA PRO A 140 14.00 4.92 -4.07
C PRO A 140 13.67 6.38 -3.72
N GLU A 141 14.07 7.32 -4.57
CA GLU A 141 13.85 8.75 -4.38
C GLU A 141 12.36 9.13 -4.51
N ALA A 142 11.67 8.55 -5.49
CA ALA A 142 10.24 8.82 -5.73
C ALA A 142 9.32 8.02 -4.79
N GLY A 143 9.78 6.89 -4.28
CA GLY A 143 9.04 6.02 -3.35
C GLY A 143 9.18 6.43 -1.88
N ALA A 144 10.28 7.10 -1.49
CA ALA A 144 10.52 7.52 -0.11
C ALA A 144 9.39 8.37 0.50
N PRO A 145 8.76 9.32 -0.20
CA PRO A 145 7.62 10.06 0.34
C PRO A 145 6.42 9.16 0.69
N TYR A 146 6.14 8.12 -0.11
CA TYR A 146 5.08 7.16 0.17
C TYR A 146 5.41 6.25 1.36
N ALA A 147 6.67 5.86 1.51
CA ALA A 147 7.13 5.13 2.69
C ALA A 147 6.95 5.98 3.96
N ASN A 148 7.41 7.23 3.93
CA ASN A 148 7.27 8.15 5.07
C ASN A 148 5.80 8.42 5.42
N ALA A 149 4.94 8.60 4.42
CA ALA A 149 3.50 8.74 4.63
C ALA A 149 2.89 7.48 5.23
N SER A 150 3.32 6.28 4.80
CA SER A 150 2.87 5.00 5.37
C SER A 150 3.24 4.89 6.84
N ASP A 151 4.49 5.22 7.18
CA ASP A 151 4.97 5.19 8.57
C ASP A 151 4.21 6.20 9.44
N GLY A 152 3.98 7.42 8.92
CA GLY A 152 3.23 8.46 9.63
C GLY A 152 1.75 8.11 9.84
N GLU A 153 1.10 7.50 8.85
CA GLU A 153 -0.29 7.06 8.95
C GLU A 153 -0.44 5.94 10.00
N VAL A 154 0.48 4.97 10.00
CA VAL A 154 0.50 3.88 11.00
C VAL A 154 0.74 4.45 12.40
N GLU A 155 1.71 5.34 12.56
CA GLU A 155 1.99 5.99 13.84
C GLU A 155 0.78 6.75 14.36
N TYR A 156 0.14 7.55 13.51
CA TYR A 156 -1.07 8.28 13.85
C TYR A 156 -2.19 7.35 14.31
N ILE A 157 -2.54 6.34 13.51
CA ILE A 157 -3.65 5.41 13.80
C ILE A 157 -3.38 4.64 15.10
N MET A 158 -2.14 4.19 15.31
CA MET A 158 -1.79 3.34 16.44
C MET A 158 -1.69 4.14 17.73
N ASN A 159 -1.09 5.33 17.70
CA ASN A 159 -0.65 6.02 18.91
C ASN A 159 -1.34 7.37 19.17
N GLU A 160 -1.92 8.02 18.16
CA GLU A 160 -2.43 9.40 18.27
C GLU A 160 -3.94 9.53 18.06
N ALA A 161 -4.54 8.72 17.19
CA ALA A 161 -5.96 8.78 16.88
C ALA A 161 -6.80 8.65 18.16
N PRO A 162 -7.87 9.46 18.33
CA PRO A 162 -8.72 9.38 19.53
C PRO A 162 -9.26 7.96 19.71
N ARG A 163 -9.36 7.51 20.96
CA ARG A 163 -9.87 6.17 21.28
C ARG A 163 -10.96 6.22 22.33
N TRP A 164 -11.88 5.28 22.25
CA TRP A 164 -12.78 5.00 23.36
C TRP A 164 -12.04 4.33 24.52
N PRO A 165 -12.57 4.35 25.76
CA PRO A 165 -11.94 3.70 26.91
C PRO A 165 -11.69 2.20 26.72
N ASN A 166 -12.41 1.53 25.81
CA ASN A 166 -12.21 0.13 25.44
C ASN A 166 -11.12 -0.09 24.37
N GLY A 167 -10.41 0.96 23.95
CA GLY A 167 -9.35 0.92 22.95
C GLY A 167 -9.82 1.04 21.50
N ALA A 168 -11.13 1.13 21.24
CA ALA A 168 -11.63 1.28 19.87
C ALA A 168 -11.16 2.60 19.23
N ILE A 169 -10.59 2.50 18.03
CA ILE A 169 -10.14 3.66 17.24
C ILE A 169 -11.36 4.49 16.86
N SER A 170 -11.27 5.80 17.04
CA SER A 170 -12.30 6.75 16.63
C SER A 170 -12.40 6.82 15.11
N HIS A 171 -13.62 6.98 14.62
CA HIS A 171 -13.87 7.34 13.23
C HIS A 171 -13.49 8.80 12.93
N ARG A 172 -13.46 9.68 13.94
CA ARG A 172 -13.17 11.12 13.80
C ARG A 172 -11.90 11.53 14.51
N VAL A 173 -11.20 12.50 13.94
CA VAL A 173 -9.91 13.00 14.43
C VAL A 173 -10.05 13.92 15.64
N ALA A 174 -11.21 14.59 15.78
CA ALA A 174 -11.43 15.60 16.82
C ALA A 174 -11.83 15.02 18.19
N GLN A 175 -12.55 13.90 18.20
CA GLN A 175 -13.07 13.28 19.42
C GLN A 175 -13.49 11.83 19.19
N PRO A 176 -13.44 10.96 20.22
CA PRO A 176 -13.89 9.57 20.11
C PRO A 176 -15.31 9.46 19.56
N SER A 177 -15.43 8.90 18.36
CA SER A 177 -16.70 8.75 17.65
C SER A 177 -16.75 7.35 17.04
N LEU A 178 -17.81 6.59 17.28
CA LEU A 178 -18.02 5.31 16.59
C LEU A 178 -18.79 5.55 15.30
N TRP A 179 -18.40 4.87 14.23
CA TRP A 179 -19.23 4.77 13.05
C TRP A 179 -20.24 3.64 13.26
N TYR A 180 -21.53 3.97 13.17
CA TYR A 180 -22.60 3.00 13.23
C TYR A 180 -23.66 3.38 12.20
N VAL A 181 -24.16 2.38 11.48
CA VAL A 181 -25.29 2.53 10.57
C VAL A 181 -26.55 2.20 11.38
N THR A 182 -27.37 3.21 11.70
CA THR A 182 -28.75 2.93 12.14
C THR A 182 -29.52 2.40 10.94
N GLN A 183 -29.74 1.09 10.88
CA GLN A 183 -30.75 0.51 9.99
C GLN A 183 -32.13 0.95 10.49
N GLN A 184 -32.60 2.12 10.05
CA GLN A 184 -34.03 2.42 10.03
C GLN A 184 -34.61 1.81 8.76
N TRP A 185 -35.00 0.53 8.83
CA TRP A 185 -35.96 -0.01 7.88
C TRP A 185 -37.35 0.47 8.29
N SER A 186 -37.89 1.47 7.60
CA SER A 186 -39.33 1.65 7.52
C SER A 186 -39.85 0.75 6.39
N PHE A 187 -40.45 -0.38 6.74
CA PHE A 187 -41.36 -1.11 5.83
C PHE A 187 -42.73 -0.44 5.82
#